data_AF-A0A316AEL8-F1
#
_entry.id   AF-A0A316AEL8-F1
#
_cell.length_a   1.000
_cell.length_b   1.000
_cell.length_c   1.000
_cell.angle_alpha   90.00
_cell.angle_beta   90.00
_cell.angle_gamma   90.00
#
_symmetry.space_group_name_H-M   'P 1'
#
loop_
_entity.id
_entity.type
_entity.pdbx_description
1 polymer ?
#
loop_
_entity_poly.entity_id
_entity_poly.type
_entity_poly.pdbx_seq_one_letter_code
_entity_poly.pdbx_strand_id
1 'polypeptide(L)'
;MRVTVEAQRRAVSRVLDLEQAGTSRSDASRSVASQAGLPVARLERWLEDQEALARRNGGGSRRDRSPRARWSQRPGLRPVAILRSATAGITALAVGADVMLKFPITTTTVLSVLLLPVWLPRLRRYRGATTVVAFGVVALLAGWTIAELTTQHVIDPKLAQSTAVGVLSALGAVGLLLWVRSALGVETMALIVGVGMLVAVGLDGFSPINAWKYQLSLPVTTIVLAVVARWRQPVLSAAALVLLAVVGLAFDSRSYAGFCVLTAAVMLWQAFPSAVAGQARSAWHRVQMGMLLVLAITGAGAIGQQLLVGGALGEEVAARSQAQVTAGGGSLLVGGRPEMQATISLVPSQPWGFGLGAVPNQEDVLLAKQGMAKVGIQPGNGYVDHYMFGGHIELHSIIADLWASCGVVGAAFGLAMAFLLLDALLADAVSRRASAQSVFWVASAVWFLGFGPLYTNMPDVAFALAVALTPAVVAHRRRKRTTSWSPLHTTPPLNP
;
A
#
# COMPACT_ATOMS: atom_id res chain seq x y z
N MET A 1 -14.39 -6.76 51.94
CA MET A 1 -15.11 -7.45 50.85
C MET A 1 -14.50 -7.04 49.51
N ARG A 2 -13.83 -7.95 48.79
CA ARG A 2 -13.29 -7.67 47.45
C ARG A 2 -14.45 -7.74 46.45
N VAL A 3 -14.86 -6.60 45.90
CA VAL A 3 -15.88 -6.56 44.85
C VAL A 3 -15.24 -7.02 43.55
N THR A 4 -15.85 -7.96 42.85
CA THR A 4 -15.34 -8.45 41.57
C THR A 4 -15.47 -7.37 40.49
N VAL A 5 -14.55 -7.36 39.51
CA VAL A 5 -14.58 -6.42 38.37
C VAL A 5 -15.92 -6.46 37.64
N GLU A 6 -16.58 -7.62 37.64
CA GLU A 6 -17.87 -7.82 37.00
C GLU A 6 -19.03 -7.18 37.79
N ALA A 7 -19.01 -7.23 39.12
CA ALA A 7 -19.97 -6.54 39.96
C ALA A 7 -19.85 -5.01 39.83
N GLN A 8 -18.62 -4.50 39.71
CA GLN A 8 -18.36 -3.08 39.41
C GLN A 8 -18.96 -2.67 38.06
N ARG A 9 -18.73 -3.45 36.99
CA ARG A 9 -19.29 -3.15 35.66
C ARG A 9 -20.81 -3.16 35.65
N ARG A 10 -21.44 -4.14 36.32
CA ARG A 10 -22.91 -4.23 36.43
C ARG A 10 -23.51 -3.04 37.17
N ALA A 11 -22.89 -2.62 38.27
CA ALA A 11 -23.34 -1.46 39.04
C ALA A 11 -23.25 -0.16 38.23
N VAL A 12 -22.13 0.07 37.53
CA VAL A 12 -21.95 1.26 36.67
C VAL A 12 -22.96 1.26 35.51
N SER A 13 -23.16 0.12 34.83
CA SER A 13 -24.13 0.03 33.73
C SER A 13 -25.54 0.40 34.19
N ARG A 14 -25.99 -0.13 35.34
CA ARG A 14 -27.33 0.17 35.87
C ARG A 14 -27.53 1.64 36.18
N VAL A 15 -26.51 2.34 36.70
CA VAL A 15 -26.62 3.79 36.93
C VAL A 15 -26.80 4.53 35.61
N LEU A 16 -26.02 4.19 34.58
CA LEU A 16 -26.11 4.82 33.26
C LEU A 16 -27.46 4.52 32.57
N ASP A 17 -28.03 3.34 32.78
CA ASP A 17 -29.36 2.96 32.24
C ASP A 17 -30.47 3.80 32.91
N LEU A 18 -30.39 4.00 34.23
CA LEU A 18 -31.35 4.84 34.98
C LEU A 18 -31.23 6.33 34.61
N GLU A 19 -30.01 6.83 34.35
CA GLU A 19 -29.79 8.18 33.82
C GLU A 19 -30.38 8.36 32.41
N GLN A 20 -30.29 7.33 31.56
CA GLN A 20 -30.90 7.36 30.23
C GLN A 20 -32.43 7.37 30.32
N ALA A 21 -32.99 6.68 31.31
CA ALA A 21 -34.42 6.69 31.64
C ALA A 21 -34.91 7.99 32.32
N GLY A 22 -34.03 8.97 32.54
CA GLY A 22 -34.40 10.30 33.06
C GLY A 22 -34.24 10.48 34.57
N THR A 23 -33.69 9.49 35.28
CA THR A 23 -33.39 9.62 36.71
C THR A 23 -32.16 10.51 36.91
N SER A 24 -32.16 11.36 37.95
CA SER A 24 -30.96 12.14 38.28
C SER A 24 -29.81 11.20 38.67
N ARG A 25 -28.57 11.56 38.30
CA ARG A 25 -27.37 10.76 38.60
C ARG A 25 -27.23 10.42 40.07
N SER A 26 -27.52 11.38 40.95
CA SER A 26 -27.46 11.20 42.41
C SER A 26 -28.50 10.19 42.90
N ASP A 27 -29.69 10.18 42.32
CA ASP A 27 -30.76 9.25 42.74
C ASP A 27 -30.53 7.85 42.18
N ALA A 28 -30.08 7.75 40.93
CA ALA A 28 -29.65 6.49 40.32
C ALA A 28 -28.49 5.86 41.10
N SER A 29 -27.48 6.66 41.49
CA SER A 29 -26.34 6.18 42.27
C SER A 29 -26.76 5.71 43.67
N ARG A 30 -27.67 6.44 44.35
CA ARG A 30 -28.21 6.03 45.65
C ARG A 30 -29.03 4.73 45.57
N SER A 31 -29.89 4.60 44.55
CA SER A 31 -30.72 3.40 44.36
C SER A 31 -29.89 2.16 44.00
N VAL A 32 -28.87 2.30 43.16
CA VAL A 32 -28.01 1.16 42.78
C VAL A 32 -27.07 0.78 43.92
N ALA A 33 -26.56 1.76 44.66
CA ALA A 33 -25.72 1.54 45.83
C ALA A 33 -26.47 0.78 46.95
N SER A 34 -27.74 1.14 47.22
CA SER A 34 -28.56 0.44 48.23
C SER A 34 -28.87 -1.00 47.83
N GLN A 35 -29.22 -1.25 46.57
CA GLN A 35 -29.47 -2.60 46.04
C GLN A 35 -28.21 -3.48 46.03
N ALA A 36 -27.04 -2.89 45.81
CA ALA A 36 -25.77 -3.62 45.73
C ALA A 36 -25.05 -3.75 47.09
N GLY A 37 -25.57 -3.16 48.17
CA GLY A 37 -24.89 -3.13 49.47
C GLY A 37 -23.55 -2.38 49.43
N LEU A 38 -23.45 -1.34 48.60
CA LEU A 38 -22.22 -0.57 48.38
C LEU A 38 -22.34 0.86 48.91
N PRO A 39 -21.24 1.47 49.41
CA PRO A 39 -21.22 2.91 49.69
C PRO A 39 -21.37 3.72 48.40
N VAL A 40 -22.25 4.73 48.40
CA VAL A 40 -22.50 5.63 47.24
C VAL A 40 -21.20 6.26 46.74
N ALA A 41 -20.36 6.76 47.64
CA ALA A 41 -19.06 7.37 47.31
C ALA A 41 -18.06 6.41 46.63
N ARG A 42 -18.28 5.09 46.71
CA ARG A 42 -17.48 4.10 45.98
C ARG A 42 -17.99 3.93 44.55
N LEU A 43 -19.31 3.95 44.36
CA LEU A 43 -19.95 3.87 43.05
C LEU A 43 -19.69 5.13 42.21
N GLU A 44 -19.73 6.30 42.85
CA GLU A 44 -19.40 7.59 42.20
C GLU A 44 -17.96 7.61 41.68
N ARG A 45 -16.99 7.14 42.48
CA ARG A 45 -15.60 6.99 42.03
C ARG A 45 -15.46 6.07 40.82
N TRP A 46 -16.20 4.97 40.77
CA TRP A 46 -16.17 4.08 39.61
C TRP A 46 -16.75 4.73 38.36
N LEU A 47 -17.78 5.56 38.49
CA LEU A 47 -18.34 6.33 37.38
C LEU A 47 -17.34 7.38 36.88
N GLU A 48 -16.65 8.07 37.79
CA GLU A 48 -15.59 9.03 37.44
C GLU A 48 -14.43 8.35 36.71
N ASP A 49 -13.97 7.19 37.19
CA ASP A 49 -12.92 6.40 36.55
C ASP A 49 -13.33 5.94 35.14
N GLN A 50 -14.59 5.52 34.98
CA GLN A 50 -15.14 5.13 33.68
C GLN A 50 -15.26 6.32 32.73
N GLU A 51 -15.67 7.49 33.21
CA GLU A 51 -15.66 8.71 32.40
C GLU A 51 -14.26 9.20 32.06
N ALA A 52 -13.29 9.05 32.96
CA ALA A 52 -11.89 9.37 32.70
C ALA A 52 -11.30 8.42 31.65
N LEU A 53 -11.62 7.12 31.71
CA LEU A 53 -11.29 6.12 30.70
C LEU A 53 -11.98 6.42 29.35
N ALA A 54 -13.26 6.78 29.37
CA ALA A 54 -14.01 7.15 28.19
C ALA A 54 -13.43 8.41 27.52
N ARG A 55 -13.08 9.43 28.32
CA ARG A 55 -12.36 10.64 27.86
C ARG A 55 -11.00 10.32 27.25
N ARG A 56 -10.22 9.40 27.85
CA ARG A 56 -8.92 8.96 27.31
C ARG A 56 -9.04 8.15 26.03
N ASN A 57 -10.11 7.36 25.89
CA ASN A 57 -10.36 6.51 24.72
C ASN A 57 -11.16 7.21 23.61
N GLY A 58 -11.38 8.52 23.70
CA GLY A 58 -12.13 9.30 22.70
C GLY A 58 -13.65 9.05 22.70
N GLY A 59 -14.17 8.33 23.70
CA GLY A 59 -15.59 8.08 23.93
C GLY A 59 -16.20 9.17 24.81
N GLY A 60 -16.32 10.39 24.31
CA GLY A 60 -17.22 11.38 24.90
C GLY A 60 -18.67 10.89 24.82
N SER A 61 -19.47 11.19 25.85
CA SER A 61 -20.85 10.76 26.01
C SER A 61 -21.70 11.01 24.75
N ARG A 62 -22.60 10.05 24.50
CA ARG A 62 -23.54 9.95 23.36
C ARG A 62 -24.60 11.07 23.31
N ARG A 63 -24.43 12.17 24.05
CA ARG A 63 -25.35 13.31 24.11
C ARG A 63 -24.80 14.61 23.53
N ASP A 64 -23.52 14.71 23.20
CA ASP A 64 -23.02 15.89 22.47
C ASP A 64 -22.76 15.54 21.00
N ARG A 65 -23.67 16.00 20.15
CA ARG A 65 -23.60 15.83 18.70
C ARG A 65 -22.25 16.34 18.23
N SER A 66 -21.53 15.45 17.55
CA SER A 66 -20.26 15.68 16.90
C SER A 66 -20.07 17.12 16.36
N PRO A 67 -18.87 17.71 16.50
CA PRO A 67 -18.48 18.88 15.72
C PRO A 67 -18.56 18.63 14.20
N ARG A 68 -18.79 17.40 13.72
CA ARG A 68 -19.03 17.10 12.30
C ARG A 68 -20.47 17.42 11.86
N ALA A 69 -21.46 17.34 12.75
CA ALA A 69 -22.86 17.64 12.43
C ALA A 69 -23.14 19.14 12.29
N ARG A 70 -22.28 20.00 12.87
CA ARG A 70 -22.45 21.47 12.83
C ARG A 70 -21.85 22.14 11.59
N TRP A 71 -21.01 21.43 10.82
CA TRP A 71 -20.39 21.95 9.60
C TRP A 71 -21.16 21.54 8.33
N SER A 72 -22.03 20.52 8.40
CA SER A 72 -22.87 20.07 7.28
C SER A 72 -24.21 20.83 7.13
N GLN A 73 -24.46 21.79 8.02
CA GLN A 73 -25.67 22.62 8.04
C GLN A 73 -25.42 24.08 7.62
N ARG A 74 -24.27 24.40 6.98
CA ARG A 74 -24.13 25.65 6.24
C ARG A 74 -24.56 25.41 4.77
N PRO A 75 -25.64 26.04 4.28
CA PRO A 75 -26.21 25.75 2.96
C PRO A 75 -25.18 25.86 1.80
N GLY A 76 -24.13 26.68 1.94
CA GLY A 76 -23.08 26.86 0.92
C GLY A 76 -21.94 25.82 0.90
N LEU A 77 -21.81 24.93 1.89
CA LEU A 77 -20.71 23.94 1.93
C LEU A 77 -21.05 22.61 1.22
N ARG A 78 -22.33 22.34 0.96
CA ARG A 78 -22.77 21.10 0.28
C ARG A 78 -22.36 21.05 -1.20
N PRO A 79 -22.50 22.12 -2.00
CA PRO A 79 -22.10 22.10 -3.41
C PRO A 79 -20.60 21.89 -3.59
N VAL A 80 -19.78 22.57 -2.77
CA VAL A 80 -18.30 22.45 -2.82
C VAL A 80 -17.85 21.04 -2.42
N ALA A 81 -18.50 20.41 -1.45
CA ALA A 81 -18.21 19.04 -1.06
C ALA A 81 -18.58 18.02 -2.15
N ILE A 82 -19.75 18.21 -2.79
CA ILE A 82 -20.20 17.35 -3.90
C ILE A 82 -19.25 17.49 -5.09
N LEU A 83 -18.91 18.74 -5.48
CA LEU A 83 -17.99 18.99 -6.58
C LEU A 83 -16.62 18.38 -6.31
N ARG A 84 -16.07 18.55 -5.09
CA ARG A 84 -14.80 17.93 -4.71
C ARG A 84 -14.84 16.41 -4.82
N SER A 85 -15.91 15.77 -4.35
CA SER A 85 -16.06 14.31 -4.46
C SER A 85 -16.22 13.86 -5.91
N ALA A 86 -16.96 14.60 -6.72
CA ALA A 86 -17.12 14.31 -8.15
C ALA A 86 -15.78 14.44 -8.89
N THR A 87 -15.04 15.53 -8.70
CA THR A 87 -13.70 15.71 -9.28
C THR A 87 -12.74 14.62 -8.83
N ALA A 88 -12.77 14.24 -7.55
CA ALA A 88 -11.96 13.14 -7.03
C ALA A 88 -12.33 11.80 -7.68
N GLY A 89 -13.62 11.54 -7.92
CA GLY A 89 -14.09 10.34 -8.60
C GLY A 89 -13.64 10.29 -10.06
N ILE A 90 -13.83 11.38 -10.81
CA ILE A 90 -13.35 11.49 -12.21
C ILE A 90 -11.84 11.31 -12.27
N THR A 91 -11.10 11.91 -11.33
CA THR A 91 -9.64 11.77 -11.26
C THR A 91 -9.23 10.33 -11.01
N ALA A 92 -9.84 9.62 -10.05
CA ALA A 92 -9.53 8.20 -9.82
C ALA A 92 -9.86 7.33 -11.02
N LEU A 93 -10.98 7.59 -11.71
CA LEU A 93 -11.35 6.84 -12.90
C LEU A 93 -10.33 7.05 -14.02
N ALA A 94 -9.93 8.30 -14.26
CA ALA A 94 -8.95 8.66 -15.27
C ALA A 94 -7.54 8.17 -14.97
N VAL A 95 -7.15 8.08 -13.69
CA VAL A 95 -5.89 7.46 -13.27
C VAL A 95 -5.94 5.94 -13.42
N GLY A 96 -7.09 5.30 -13.13
CA GLY A 96 -7.25 3.87 -13.35
C GLY A 96 -7.28 3.49 -14.83
N ALA A 97 -7.87 4.33 -15.69
CA ALA A 97 -7.95 4.09 -17.12
C ALA A 97 -6.66 4.46 -17.86
N ASP A 98 -5.89 5.41 -17.34
CA ASP A 98 -4.60 5.90 -17.84
C ASP A 98 -4.48 6.02 -19.37
N VAL A 99 -5.52 6.53 -20.02
CA VAL A 99 -5.63 6.53 -21.48
C VAL A 99 -4.48 7.31 -22.11
N MET A 100 -3.79 6.69 -23.06
CA MET A 100 -2.71 7.34 -23.82
C MET A 100 -3.30 8.37 -24.80
N LEU A 101 -3.00 9.65 -24.56
CA LEU A 101 -3.50 10.75 -25.37
C LEU A 101 -2.59 11.02 -26.57
N LYS A 102 -1.28 11.05 -26.30
CA LYS A 102 -0.22 11.19 -27.29
C LYS A 102 1.05 10.69 -26.65
N PHE A 103 1.71 9.67 -27.20
CA PHE A 103 2.93 9.13 -26.62
C PHE A 103 3.96 10.24 -26.28
N PRO A 104 4.51 10.29 -25.05
CA PRO A 104 4.26 9.42 -23.88
C PRO A 104 3.26 9.97 -22.84
N ILE A 105 2.45 10.96 -23.21
CA ILE A 105 1.46 11.65 -22.36
C ILE A 105 0.17 10.84 -22.24
N THR A 106 -0.25 10.59 -21.00
CA THR A 106 -1.52 9.95 -20.65
C THR A 106 -2.48 10.90 -19.91
N THR A 107 -3.70 10.45 -19.65
CA THR A 107 -4.65 11.16 -18.76
C THR A 107 -4.06 11.40 -17.37
N THR A 108 -3.31 10.45 -16.82
CA THR A 108 -2.63 10.62 -15.52
C THR A 108 -1.56 11.68 -15.60
N THR A 109 -0.76 11.74 -16.68
CA THR A 109 0.24 12.80 -16.87
C THR A 109 -0.40 14.18 -16.80
N VAL A 110 -1.46 14.38 -17.58
CA VAL A 110 -2.17 15.66 -17.67
C VAL A 110 -2.76 16.05 -16.32
N LEU A 111 -3.48 15.14 -15.65
CA LEU A 111 -4.08 15.41 -14.35
C LEU A 111 -3.05 15.66 -13.25
N SER A 112 -1.91 14.99 -13.30
CA SER A 112 -0.82 15.17 -12.33
C SER A 112 -0.28 16.60 -12.38
N VAL A 113 -0.16 17.18 -13.57
CA VAL A 113 0.26 18.57 -13.74
C VAL A 113 -0.86 19.54 -13.40
N LEU A 114 -2.06 19.36 -13.97
CA LEU A 114 -3.19 20.30 -13.78
C LEU A 114 -3.63 20.41 -12.32
N LEU A 115 -3.63 19.31 -11.58
CA LEU A 115 -4.05 19.26 -10.18
C LEU A 115 -2.88 19.34 -9.19
N LEU A 116 -1.67 19.69 -9.65
CA LEU A 116 -0.48 19.84 -8.79
C LEU A 116 -0.74 20.69 -7.54
N PRO A 117 -1.39 21.86 -7.60
CA PRO A 117 -1.68 22.67 -6.41
C PRO A 117 -2.61 21.96 -5.40
N VAL A 118 -3.40 21.00 -5.87
CA VAL A 118 -4.41 20.29 -5.08
C VAL A 118 -3.80 19.11 -4.33
N TRP A 119 -2.96 18.32 -4.99
CA TRP A 119 -2.41 17.09 -4.41
C TRP A 119 -1.05 17.28 -3.74
N LEU A 120 -0.21 18.21 -4.22
CA LEU A 120 1.15 18.39 -3.66
C LEU A 120 1.15 18.71 -2.15
N PRO A 121 0.26 19.58 -1.62
CA PRO A 121 0.18 19.82 -0.17
C PRO A 121 -0.28 18.60 0.63
N ARG A 122 -0.90 17.60 -0.02
CA ARG A 122 -1.41 16.40 0.64
C ARG A 122 -0.31 15.40 0.95
N LEU A 123 0.79 15.39 0.21
CA LEU A 123 1.93 14.50 0.48
C LEU A 123 2.42 14.60 1.92
N ARG A 124 2.48 15.83 2.48
CA ARG A 124 2.95 16.07 3.85
C ARG A 124 2.06 15.44 4.93
N ARG A 125 0.85 15.00 4.58
CA ARG A 125 -0.08 14.35 5.50
C ARG A 125 0.13 12.85 5.59
N TYR A 126 0.98 12.26 4.76
CA TYR A 126 1.24 10.83 4.72
C TYR A 126 2.73 10.58 4.98
N ARG A 127 3.02 9.55 5.78
CA ARG A 127 4.40 9.17 6.10
C ARG A 127 5.10 8.71 4.82
N GLY A 128 6.32 9.19 4.56
CA GLY A 128 7.11 8.79 3.39
C GLY A 128 6.67 9.36 2.04
N ALA A 129 5.43 9.84 1.87
CA ALA A 129 4.93 10.29 0.56
C ALA A 129 5.75 11.43 -0.06
N THR A 130 6.16 12.42 0.76
CA THR A 130 7.03 13.51 0.27
C THR A 130 8.42 12.99 -0.11
N THR A 131 8.95 12.03 0.66
CA THR A 131 10.23 11.39 0.39
C THR A 131 10.21 10.64 -0.93
N VAL A 132 9.17 9.83 -1.20
CA VAL A 132 9.03 9.10 -2.47
C VAL A 132 9.03 10.06 -3.65
N VAL A 133 8.20 11.11 -3.61
CA VAL A 133 8.09 12.06 -4.73
C VAL A 133 9.39 12.83 -4.93
N ALA A 134 10.00 13.35 -3.85
CA ALA A 134 11.26 14.06 -3.96
C ALA A 134 12.39 13.13 -4.46
N PHE A 135 12.46 11.90 -3.96
CA PHE A 135 13.51 10.96 -4.33
C PHE A 135 13.37 10.47 -5.76
N GLY A 136 12.15 10.25 -6.24
CA GLY A 136 11.91 9.92 -7.65
C GLY A 136 12.32 11.05 -8.60
N VAL A 137 12.08 12.32 -8.23
CA VAL A 137 12.59 13.47 -9.01
C VAL A 137 14.11 13.50 -9.00
N VAL A 138 14.75 13.27 -7.85
CA VAL A 138 16.21 13.20 -7.75
C VAL A 138 16.78 12.05 -8.58
N ALA A 139 16.12 10.89 -8.61
CA ALA A 139 16.52 9.77 -9.47
C ALA A 139 16.46 10.15 -10.96
N LEU A 140 15.42 10.83 -11.42
CA LEU A 140 15.33 11.31 -12.81
C LEU A 140 16.43 12.33 -13.14
N LEU A 141 16.73 13.26 -12.23
CA LEU A 141 17.84 14.19 -12.41
C LEU A 141 19.19 13.48 -12.48
N ALA A 142 19.38 12.43 -11.68
CA ALA A 142 20.57 11.59 -11.75
C ALA A 142 20.66 10.86 -13.10
N GLY A 143 19.56 10.27 -13.58
CA GLY A 143 19.50 9.62 -14.89
C GLY A 143 19.79 10.56 -16.05
N TRP A 144 19.24 11.78 -16.00
CA TRP A 144 19.57 12.84 -16.95
C TRP A 144 21.06 13.17 -16.91
N THR A 145 21.62 13.36 -15.71
CA THR A 145 23.04 13.69 -15.54
C THR A 145 23.93 12.58 -16.09
N ILE A 146 23.59 11.31 -15.89
CA ILE A 146 24.32 10.18 -16.48
C ILE A 146 24.23 10.21 -18.01
N ALA A 147 23.05 10.50 -18.57
CA ALA A 147 22.85 10.60 -20.02
C ALA A 147 23.69 11.71 -20.67
N GLU A 148 23.90 12.85 -19.98
CA GLU A 148 24.75 13.94 -20.47
C GLU A 148 26.25 13.62 -20.36
N LEU A 149 26.63 12.79 -19.38
CA LEU A 149 28.03 12.45 -19.12
C LEU A 149 28.50 11.19 -19.84
N THR A 150 27.59 10.35 -20.34
CA THR A 150 27.96 9.12 -21.03
C THR A 150 28.53 9.43 -22.41
N THR A 151 29.63 8.76 -22.75
CA THR A 151 30.28 8.85 -24.06
C THR A 151 30.23 7.52 -24.82
N GLN A 152 29.76 6.45 -24.17
CA GLN A 152 29.81 5.08 -24.69
C GLN A 152 28.47 4.60 -25.26
N HIS A 153 27.38 5.31 -24.96
CA HIS A 153 26.02 4.95 -25.34
C HIS A 153 25.37 6.08 -26.13
N VAL A 154 24.63 5.69 -27.16
CA VAL A 154 23.73 6.62 -27.86
C VAL A 154 22.50 6.84 -26.98
N ILE A 155 22.09 8.10 -26.85
CA ILE A 155 20.87 8.47 -26.14
C ILE A 155 19.74 8.68 -27.15
N ASP A 156 18.65 7.93 -27.02
CA ASP A 156 17.40 8.19 -27.74
C ASP A 156 16.53 9.17 -26.94
N PRO A 157 16.30 10.40 -27.44
CA PRO A 157 15.48 11.40 -26.76
C PRO A 157 14.03 10.95 -26.53
N LYS A 158 13.46 10.11 -27.40
CA LYS A 158 12.08 9.62 -27.25
C LYS A 158 11.99 8.62 -26.10
N LEU A 159 12.98 7.73 -25.98
CA LEU A 159 13.09 6.80 -24.86
C LEU A 159 13.35 7.55 -23.55
N ALA A 160 14.23 8.56 -23.57
CA ALA A 160 14.47 9.39 -22.40
C ALA A 160 13.18 10.09 -21.94
N GLN A 161 12.45 10.68 -22.88
CA GLN A 161 11.18 11.35 -22.62
C GLN A 161 10.11 10.39 -22.10
N SER A 162 9.97 9.20 -22.69
CA SER A 162 8.96 8.23 -22.25
C SER A 162 9.21 7.72 -20.84
N THR A 163 10.46 7.38 -20.51
CA THR A 163 10.86 6.95 -19.17
C THR A 163 10.64 8.06 -18.15
N ALA A 164 11.07 9.29 -18.44
CA ALA A 164 10.86 10.42 -17.52
C ALA A 164 9.38 10.72 -17.29
N VAL A 165 8.58 10.79 -18.37
CA VAL A 165 7.14 11.06 -18.27
C VAL A 165 6.42 9.92 -17.55
N GLY A 166 6.78 8.66 -17.78
CA GLY A 166 6.20 7.52 -17.08
C GLY A 166 6.46 7.58 -15.57
N VAL A 167 7.71 7.80 -15.16
CA VAL A 167 8.08 7.94 -13.74
C VAL A 167 7.39 9.14 -13.10
N LEU A 168 7.40 10.32 -13.75
CA LEU A 168 6.70 11.52 -13.24
C LEU A 168 5.19 11.31 -13.13
N SER A 169 4.59 10.62 -14.09
CA SER A 169 3.15 10.29 -14.07
C SER A 169 2.82 9.37 -12.91
N ALA A 170 3.67 8.39 -12.61
CA ALA A 170 3.50 7.53 -11.44
C ALA A 170 3.65 8.30 -10.10
N LEU A 171 4.63 9.21 -9.99
CA LEU A 171 4.77 10.09 -8.82
C LEU A 171 3.54 10.99 -8.64
N GLY A 172 3.03 11.52 -9.74
CA GLY A 172 1.78 12.28 -9.78
C GLY A 172 0.57 11.44 -9.39
N ALA A 173 0.48 10.19 -9.85
CA ALA A 173 -0.56 9.24 -9.48
C ALA A 173 -0.58 8.98 -7.96
N VAL A 174 0.58 8.79 -7.32
CA VAL A 174 0.67 8.69 -5.84
C VAL A 174 0.01 9.91 -5.19
N GLY A 175 0.37 11.12 -5.63
CA GLY A 175 -0.18 12.36 -5.12
C GLY A 175 -1.70 12.48 -5.32
N LEU A 176 -2.15 12.31 -6.55
CA LEU A 176 -3.56 12.37 -6.94
C LEU A 176 -4.40 11.39 -6.13
N LEU A 177 -3.97 10.12 -6.04
CA LEU A 177 -4.69 9.09 -5.33
C LEU A 177 -4.71 9.34 -3.81
N LEU A 178 -3.62 9.84 -3.22
CA LEU A 178 -3.65 10.28 -1.81
C LEU A 178 -4.63 11.44 -1.58
N TRP A 179 -4.74 12.37 -2.54
CA TRP A 179 -5.76 13.41 -2.47
C TRP A 179 -7.18 12.84 -2.63
N VAL A 180 -7.43 11.96 -3.61
CA VAL A 180 -8.72 11.31 -3.84
C VAL A 180 -9.14 10.51 -2.61
N ARG A 181 -8.24 9.72 -2.02
CA ARG A 181 -8.44 9.01 -0.76
C ARG A 181 -8.91 9.93 0.36
N SER A 182 -8.38 11.16 0.42
CA SER A 182 -8.79 12.15 1.42
C SER A 182 -10.18 12.77 1.18
N ALA A 183 -10.76 12.56 -0.01
CA ALA A 183 -12.11 13.00 -0.37
C ALA A 183 -13.13 11.85 -0.29
N LEU A 184 -12.77 10.65 -0.75
CA LEU A 184 -13.70 9.54 -0.96
C LEU A 184 -13.51 8.34 -0.02
N GLY A 185 -12.38 8.26 0.69
CA GLY A 185 -11.97 7.04 1.39
C GLY A 185 -11.18 6.08 0.50
N VAL A 186 -10.55 5.06 1.11
CA VAL A 186 -9.67 4.11 0.39
C VAL A 186 -10.50 3.15 -0.45
N GLU A 187 -11.59 2.64 0.09
CA GLU A 187 -12.43 1.62 -0.53
C GLU A 187 -13.10 2.17 -1.79
N THR A 188 -13.67 3.38 -1.70
CA THR A 188 -14.29 4.06 -2.85
C THR A 188 -13.25 4.43 -3.91
N MET A 189 -12.08 4.92 -3.50
CA MET A 189 -10.98 5.20 -4.43
C MET A 189 -10.56 3.93 -5.17
N ALA A 190 -10.30 2.83 -4.45
CA ALA A 190 -9.89 1.56 -5.04
C ALA A 190 -10.95 1.00 -5.99
N LEU A 191 -12.24 1.08 -5.62
CA LEU A 191 -13.33 0.67 -6.50
C LEU A 191 -13.32 1.45 -7.82
N ILE A 192 -13.23 2.78 -7.76
CA ILE A 192 -13.27 3.65 -8.94
C ILE A 192 -12.02 3.45 -9.81
N VAL A 193 -10.83 3.33 -9.21
CA VAL A 193 -9.60 3.01 -9.94
C VAL A 193 -9.71 1.66 -10.63
N GLY A 194 -10.21 0.63 -9.94
CA GLY A 194 -10.43 -0.69 -10.54
C GLY A 194 -11.43 -0.68 -11.69
N VAL A 195 -12.48 0.13 -11.60
CA VAL A 195 -13.40 0.37 -12.73
C VAL A 195 -12.68 1.09 -13.87
N GLY A 196 -11.84 2.09 -13.58
CA GLY A 196 -11.00 2.76 -14.58
C GLY A 196 -10.09 1.77 -15.30
N MET A 197 -9.45 0.87 -14.58
CA MET A 197 -8.63 -0.20 -15.16
C MET A 197 -9.45 -1.11 -16.07
N LEU A 198 -10.70 -1.46 -15.73
CA LEU A 198 -11.59 -2.19 -16.66
C LEU A 198 -11.96 -1.38 -17.91
N VAL A 199 -12.14 -0.07 -17.78
CA VAL A 199 -12.35 0.81 -18.93
C VAL A 199 -11.14 0.76 -19.86
N ALA A 200 -9.91 0.80 -19.32
CA ALA A 200 -8.69 0.63 -20.12
C ALA A 200 -8.70 -0.69 -20.91
N VAL A 201 -9.02 -1.82 -20.27
CA VAL A 201 -9.15 -3.12 -20.95
C VAL A 201 -10.18 -3.08 -22.08
N GLY A 202 -11.31 -2.40 -21.87
CA GLY A 202 -12.34 -2.23 -22.90
C GLY A 202 -11.88 -1.37 -24.08
N LEU A 203 -11.01 -0.39 -23.84
CA LEU A 203 -10.46 0.50 -24.87
C LEU A 203 -9.31 -0.16 -25.66
N ASP A 204 -8.43 -0.89 -24.97
CA ASP A 204 -7.28 -1.58 -25.57
C ASP A 204 -7.67 -2.88 -26.29
N GLY A 205 -8.83 -3.44 -25.94
CA GLY A 205 -9.28 -4.75 -26.39
C GLY A 205 -8.67 -5.90 -25.59
N PHE A 206 -9.32 -7.07 -25.66
CA PHE A 206 -8.88 -8.24 -24.93
C PHE A 206 -7.64 -8.88 -25.56
N SER A 207 -6.63 -9.19 -24.73
CA SER A 207 -5.44 -9.91 -25.16
C SER A 207 -5.85 -11.26 -25.78
N PRO A 208 -5.38 -11.59 -27.00
CA PRO A 208 -5.73 -12.84 -27.67
C PRO A 208 -5.08 -14.07 -27.03
N ILE A 209 -4.04 -13.88 -26.21
CA ILE A 209 -3.32 -14.97 -25.54
C ILE A 209 -3.97 -15.31 -24.20
N ASN A 210 -4.03 -14.34 -23.28
CA ASN A 210 -4.61 -14.55 -21.96
C ASN A 210 -5.09 -13.23 -21.33
N ALA A 211 -6.33 -12.85 -21.60
CA ALA A 211 -6.93 -11.64 -21.05
C ALA A 211 -6.99 -11.62 -19.52
N TRP A 212 -7.18 -12.78 -18.86
CA TRP A 212 -7.22 -12.83 -17.40
C TRP A 212 -5.86 -12.45 -16.80
N LYS A 213 -4.80 -13.11 -17.26
CA LYS A 213 -3.44 -12.93 -16.76
C LYS A 213 -2.91 -11.52 -16.98
N TYR A 214 -3.11 -10.97 -18.18
CA TYR A 214 -2.46 -9.73 -18.58
C TYR A 214 -3.32 -8.48 -18.37
N GLN A 215 -4.65 -8.60 -18.20
CA GLN A 215 -5.54 -7.43 -18.20
C GLN A 215 -6.59 -7.45 -17.08
N LEU A 216 -7.27 -8.58 -16.83
CA LEU A 216 -8.45 -8.59 -15.94
C LEU A 216 -8.18 -8.89 -14.47
N SER A 217 -7.13 -9.66 -14.16
CA SER A 217 -6.90 -10.17 -12.79
C SER A 217 -6.76 -9.06 -11.74
N LEU A 218 -5.96 -8.02 -12.01
CA LEU A 218 -5.74 -6.88 -11.12
C LEU A 218 -7.00 -5.99 -10.96
N PRO A 219 -7.69 -5.53 -12.02
CA PRO A 219 -8.90 -4.72 -11.86
C PRO A 219 -10.02 -5.47 -11.15
N VAL A 220 -10.28 -6.72 -11.54
CA VAL A 220 -11.35 -7.53 -10.93
C VAL A 220 -11.07 -7.74 -9.45
N THR A 221 -9.84 -8.08 -9.07
CA THR A 221 -9.46 -8.23 -7.66
C THR A 221 -9.64 -6.94 -6.87
N THR A 222 -9.23 -5.81 -7.45
CA THR A 222 -9.37 -4.49 -6.82
C THR A 222 -10.82 -4.13 -6.56
N ILE A 223 -11.70 -4.38 -7.53
CA ILE A 223 -13.14 -4.16 -7.38
C ILE A 223 -13.72 -5.09 -6.31
N VAL A 224 -13.43 -6.39 -6.39
CA VAL A 224 -13.94 -7.39 -5.45
C VAL A 224 -13.52 -7.07 -4.01
N LEU A 225 -12.24 -6.76 -3.78
CA LEU A 225 -11.73 -6.41 -2.46
C LEU A 225 -12.32 -5.09 -1.94
N ALA A 226 -12.48 -4.08 -2.80
CA ALA A 226 -13.12 -2.82 -2.42
C ALA A 226 -14.61 -2.99 -2.06
N VAL A 227 -15.32 -3.87 -2.76
CA VAL A 227 -16.70 -4.23 -2.47
C VAL A 227 -16.76 -5.00 -1.15
N VAL A 228 -16.04 -6.11 -1.03
CA VAL A 228 -16.05 -6.99 0.16
C VAL A 228 -15.61 -6.24 1.44
N ALA A 229 -14.72 -5.26 1.33
CA ALA A 229 -14.31 -4.42 2.46
C ALA A 229 -15.48 -3.69 3.15
N ARG A 230 -16.60 -3.46 2.45
CA ARG A 230 -17.79 -2.78 3.02
C ARG A 230 -18.45 -3.57 4.15
N TRP A 231 -18.34 -4.89 4.14
CA TRP A 231 -18.89 -5.75 5.20
C TRP A 231 -17.99 -5.86 6.43
N ARG A 232 -16.74 -5.38 6.35
CA ARG A 232 -15.76 -5.41 7.46
C ARG A 232 -15.52 -6.81 8.05
N GLN A 233 -15.75 -7.86 7.27
CA GLN A 233 -15.54 -9.25 7.67
C GLN A 233 -14.29 -9.82 6.99
N PRO A 234 -13.22 -10.15 7.74
CA PRO A 234 -11.98 -10.64 7.16
C PRO A 234 -12.15 -12.01 6.48
N VAL A 235 -13.04 -12.86 6.99
CA VAL A 235 -13.34 -14.18 6.41
C VAL A 235 -13.94 -14.05 5.01
N LEU A 236 -14.83 -13.08 4.78
CA LEU A 236 -15.40 -12.84 3.46
C LEU A 236 -14.33 -12.40 2.46
N SER A 237 -13.37 -11.58 2.90
CA SER A 237 -12.22 -11.19 2.07
C SER A 237 -11.37 -12.41 1.71
N ALA A 238 -11.09 -13.27 2.69
CA ALA A 238 -10.33 -14.50 2.47
C ALA A 238 -11.04 -15.45 1.50
N ALA A 239 -12.34 -15.65 1.64
CA ALA A 239 -13.12 -16.51 0.73
C ALA A 239 -13.10 -15.99 -0.72
N ALA A 240 -13.28 -14.68 -0.91
CA ALA A 240 -13.20 -14.06 -2.23
C ALA A 240 -11.80 -14.23 -2.85
N LEU A 241 -10.74 -14.08 -2.05
CA LEU A 241 -9.37 -14.27 -2.49
C LEU A 241 -9.04 -15.73 -2.84
N VAL A 242 -9.57 -16.70 -2.11
CA VAL A 242 -9.42 -18.12 -2.45
C VAL A 242 -10.06 -18.42 -3.81
N LEU A 243 -11.28 -17.90 -4.05
CA LEU A 243 -11.94 -18.05 -5.34
C LEU A 243 -11.11 -17.40 -6.47
N LEU A 244 -10.63 -16.17 -6.25
CA LEU A 244 -9.76 -15.48 -7.20
C LEU A 244 -8.44 -16.23 -7.46
N ALA A 245 -7.86 -16.87 -6.44
CA ALA A 245 -6.67 -17.70 -6.59
C ALA A 245 -6.93 -18.92 -7.49
N VAL A 246 -8.07 -19.60 -7.30
CA VAL A 246 -8.48 -20.74 -8.13
C VAL A 246 -8.64 -20.31 -9.59
N VAL A 247 -9.30 -19.17 -9.85
CA VAL A 247 -9.40 -18.61 -11.20
C VAL A 247 -8.00 -18.28 -11.73
N GLY A 248 -7.14 -17.66 -10.93
CA GLY A 248 -5.76 -17.37 -11.28
C GLY A 248 -4.98 -18.60 -11.75
N LEU A 249 -5.09 -19.72 -11.03
CA LEU A 249 -4.45 -20.98 -11.40
C LEU A 249 -5.02 -21.56 -12.69
N ALA A 250 -6.34 -21.52 -12.87
CA ALA A 250 -7.00 -21.98 -14.09
C ALA A 250 -6.54 -21.23 -15.35
N PHE A 251 -6.11 -19.96 -15.20
CA PHE A 251 -5.60 -19.11 -16.28
C PHE A 251 -4.07 -18.90 -16.20
N ASP A 252 -3.30 -19.85 -15.67
CA ASP A 252 -1.82 -19.84 -15.59
C ASP A 252 -1.21 -18.53 -15.04
N SER A 253 -1.86 -17.95 -14.02
CA SER A 253 -1.47 -16.71 -13.35
C SER A 253 -0.93 -17.02 -11.94
N ARG A 254 0.22 -17.71 -11.88
CA ARG A 254 0.77 -18.30 -10.65
C ARG A 254 1.13 -17.28 -9.56
N SER A 255 1.89 -16.24 -9.91
CA SER A 255 2.26 -15.19 -8.93
C SER A 255 1.03 -14.48 -8.39
N TYR A 256 0.05 -14.20 -9.26
CA TYR A 256 -1.24 -13.62 -8.87
C TYR A 256 -1.99 -14.51 -7.87
N ALA A 257 -2.10 -15.83 -8.15
CA ALA A 257 -2.71 -16.77 -7.21
C ALA A 257 -1.96 -16.80 -5.87
N GLY A 258 -0.62 -16.72 -5.90
CA GLY A 258 0.22 -16.57 -4.71
C GLY A 258 -0.12 -15.33 -3.89
N PHE A 259 -0.31 -14.17 -4.51
CA PHE A 259 -0.73 -12.94 -3.83
C PHE A 259 -2.11 -13.09 -3.20
N CYS A 260 -3.05 -13.74 -3.90
CA CYS A 260 -4.38 -14.00 -3.36
C CYS A 260 -4.33 -14.91 -2.13
N VAL A 261 -3.60 -16.02 -2.18
CA VAL A 261 -3.44 -16.97 -1.07
C VAL A 261 -2.75 -16.31 0.13
N LEU A 262 -1.67 -15.56 -0.10
CA LEU A 262 -0.99 -14.80 0.95
C LEU A 262 -1.96 -13.83 1.64
N THR A 263 -2.72 -13.07 0.84
CA THR A 263 -3.70 -12.11 1.34
C THR A 263 -4.78 -12.81 2.15
N ALA A 264 -5.31 -13.95 1.67
CA ALA A 264 -6.30 -14.74 2.36
C ALA A 264 -5.78 -15.26 3.72
N ALA A 265 -4.55 -15.76 3.75
CA ALA A 265 -3.91 -16.23 4.98
C ALA A 265 -3.78 -15.11 6.01
N VAL A 266 -3.35 -13.91 5.61
CA VAL A 266 -3.28 -12.73 6.50
C VAL A 266 -4.68 -12.33 6.99
N MET A 267 -5.70 -12.36 6.14
CA MET A 267 -7.08 -12.05 6.54
C MET A 267 -7.60 -13.06 7.58
N LEU A 268 -7.41 -14.36 7.35
CA LEU A 268 -7.81 -15.40 8.29
C LEU A 268 -7.03 -15.27 9.61
N TRP A 269 -5.72 -15.02 9.56
CA TRP A 269 -4.92 -14.80 10.76
C TRP A 269 -5.43 -13.60 11.59
N GLN A 270 -5.84 -12.51 10.94
CA GLN A 270 -6.44 -11.36 11.62
C GLN A 270 -7.86 -11.63 12.18
N ALA A 271 -8.56 -12.65 11.67
CA ALA A 271 -9.89 -13.03 12.14
C ALA A 271 -9.88 -13.77 13.48
N PHE A 272 -8.77 -14.43 13.84
CA PHE A 272 -8.69 -15.19 15.09
C PHE A 272 -8.45 -14.28 16.31
N PRO A 273 -9.18 -14.45 17.43
CA PRO A 273 -8.96 -13.69 18.65
C PRO A 273 -7.52 -13.87 19.18
N SER A 274 -6.82 -12.78 19.49
CA SER A 274 -5.54 -12.86 20.22
C SER A 274 -5.78 -12.61 21.70
N ALA A 275 -5.42 -13.59 22.53
CA ALA A 275 -5.38 -13.46 23.99
C ALA A 275 -4.34 -12.42 24.46
N VAL A 276 -3.35 -12.09 23.62
CA VAL A 276 -2.27 -11.12 23.90
C VAL A 276 -2.65 -9.73 23.38
N ALA A 277 -3.83 -9.24 23.76
CA ALA A 277 -4.28 -7.88 23.46
C ALA A 277 -3.62 -6.89 24.43
N GLY A 278 -2.30 -6.68 24.30
CA GLY A 278 -1.58 -5.74 25.18
C GLY A 278 -0.12 -5.45 24.83
N GLN A 279 0.61 -6.39 24.22
CA GLN A 279 2.06 -6.28 23.97
C GLN A 279 2.47 -5.99 22.51
N ALA A 280 1.51 -5.68 21.63
CA ALA A 280 1.71 -5.51 20.17
C ALA A 280 2.44 -4.21 19.75
N ARG A 281 3.47 -3.79 20.49
CA ARG A 281 4.30 -2.61 20.14
C ARG A 281 5.81 -2.87 20.21
N SER A 282 6.25 -4.01 20.71
CA SER A 282 7.67 -4.36 20.74
C SER A 282 8.21 -4.55 19.33
N ALA A 283 9.42 -4.04 19.06
CA ALA A 283 10.15 -4.28 17.82
C ALA A 283 10.28 -5.79 17.52
N TRP A 284 10.31 -6.63 18.55
CA TRP A 284 10.35 -8.08 18.43
C TRP A 284 9.11 -8.67 17.75
N HIS A 285 7.91 -8.17 18.05
CA HIS A 285 6.68 -8.64 17.40
C HIS A 285 6.64 -8.25 15.91
N ARG A 286 7.24 -7.11 15.55
CA ARG A 286 7.43 -6.70 14.15
C ARG A 286 8.36 -7.65 13.43
N VAL A 287 9.49 -8.03 14.05
CA VAL A 287 10.41 -9.02 13.48
C VAL A 287 9.73 -10.38 13.32
N GLN A 288 9.04 -10.88 14.34
CA GLN A 288 8.31 -12.16 14.27
C GLN A 288 7.24 -12.16 13.18
N MET A 289 6.46 -11.08 13.06
CA MET A 289 5.45 -10.96 12.01
C MET A 289 6.09 -10.87 10.62
N GLY A 290 7.18 -10.11 10.49
CA GLY A 290 7.97 -10.06 9.27
C GLY A 290 8.49 -11.44 8.87
N MET A 291 9.02 -12.20 9.82
CA MET A 291 9.48 -13.58 9.60
C MET A 291 8.34 -14.51 9.21
N LEU A 292 7.15 -14.38 9.82
CA LEU A 292 5.97 -15.18 9.44
C LEU A 292 5.48 -14.83 8.04
N LEU A 293 5.46 -13.55 7.67
CA LEU A 293 5.10 -13.12 6.32
C LEU A 293 6.11 -13.61 5.29
N VAL A 294 7.41 -13.48 5.57
CA VAL A 294 8.47 -14.04 4.72
C VAL A 294 8.26 -15.55 4.60
N LEU A 295 8.17 -16.29 5.71
CA LEU A 295 7.96 -17.73 5.71
C LEU A 295 6.68 -18.15 4.96
N ALA A 296 5.59 -17.39 5.07
CA ALA A 296 4.37 -17.64 4.32
C ALA A 296 4.57 -17.43 2.81
N ILE A 297 5.30 -16.38 2.42
CA ILE A 297 5.65 -16.10 1.02
C ILE A 297 6.58 -17.20 0.47
N THR A 298 7.68 -17.53 1.17
CA THR A 298 8.63 -18.55 0.75
C THR A 298 8.00 -19.95 0.77
N GLY A 299 7.19 -20.24 1.78
CA GLY A 299 6.46 -21.50 1.92
C GLY A 299 5.43 -21.70 0.82
N ALA A 300 4.63 -20.67 0.49
CA ALA A 300 3.70 -20.73 -0.64
C ALA A 300 4.44 -20.91 -1.98
N GLY A 301 5.59 -20.24 -2.15
CA GLY A 301 6.45 -20.40 -3.32
C GLY A 301 7.02 -21.82 -3.44
N ALA A 302 7.51 -22.40 -2.34
CA ALA A 302 8.05 -23.75 -2.31
C ALA A 302 6.97 -24.83 -2.54
N ILE A 303 5.79 -24.68 -1.94
CA ILE A 303 4.64 -25.57 -2.17
C ILE A 303 4.19 -25.45 -3.63
N GLY A 304 4.08 -24.23 -4.17
CA GLY A 304 3.76 -24.01 -5.57
C GLY A 304 4.77 -24.68 -6.51
N GLN A 305 6.07 -24.54 -6.23
CA GLN A 305 7.15 -25.20 -6.97
C GLN A 305 7.04 -26.73 -6.91
N GLN A 306 6.75 -27.31 -5.75
CA GLN A 306 6.58 -28.76 -5.63
C GLN A 306 5.34 -29.28 -6.36
N LEU A 307 4.22 -28.58 -6.31
CA LEU A 307 3.02 -28.94 -7.06
C LEU A 307 3.24 -28.86 -8.58
N LEU A 308 4.07 -27.91 -9.03
CA LEU A 308 4.46 -27.77 -10.43
C LEU A 308 5.37 -28.91 -10.88
N VAL A 309 6.45 -29.19 -10.14
CA VAL A 309 7.40 -30.26 -10.46
C VAL A 309 6.77 -31.64 -10.30
N GLY A 310 5.82 -31.79 -9.38
CA GLY A 310 5.16 -33.06 -9.06
C GLY A 310 4.03 -33.46 -10.01
N GLY A 311 3.74 -32.70 -11.07
CA GLY A 311 2.71 -33.08 -12.06
C GLY A 311 1.27 -32.84 -11.64
N ALA A 312 1.03 -32.27 -10.45
CA ALA A 312 -0.34 -32.01 -9.95
C ALA A 312 -1.12 -31.00 -10.82
N LEU A 313 -0.41 -30.20 -11.62
CA LEU A 313 -0.98 -29.22 -12.56
C LEU A 313 -0.84 -29.68 -14.04
N GLY A 314 -0.53 -30.96 -14.27
CA GLY A 314 -0.33 -31.56 -15.58
C GLY A 314 1.14 -31.87 -15.89
N GLU A 315 1.37 -32.95 -16.64
CA GLU A 315 2.72 -33.45 -16.95
C GLU A 315 3.54 -32.47 -17.80
N GLU A 316 2.88 -31.74 -18.71
CA GLU A 316 3.56 -30.75 -19.56
C GLU A 316 4.10 -29.55 -18.74
N VAL A 317 3.36 -29.15 -17.70
CA VAL A 317 3.78 -28.10 -16.76
C VAL A 317 4.93 -28.59 -15.88
N ALA A 318 4.92 -29.86 -15.48
CA ALA A 318 6.00 -30.48 -14.71
C ALA A 318 7.30 -30.59 -15.51
N ALA A 319 7.23 -31.07 -16.76
CA ALA A 319 8.39 -31.20 -17.63
C ALA A 319 9.08 -29.84 -17.87
N ARG A 320 8.30 -28.78 -18.15
CA ARG A 320 8.84 -27.41 -18.31
C ARG A 320 9.45 -26.87 -17.01
N SER A 321 8.79 -27.10 -15.88
CA SER A 321 9.27 -26.61 -14.58
C SER A 321 10.54 -27.34 -14.14
N GLN A 322 10.65 -28.65 -14.39
CA GLN A 322 11.87 -29.43 -14.14
C GLN A 322 13.04 -28.97 -15.02
N ALA A 323 12.79 -28.67 -16.30
CA ALA A 323 13.82 -28.13 -17.18
C ALA A 323 14.34 -26.77 -16.67
N GLN A 324 13.45 -25.89 -16.19
CA GLN A 324 13.82 -24.59 -15.62
C GLN A 324 14.58 -24.69 -14.29
N VAL A 325 14.20 -25.62 -13.40
CA VAL A 325 14.93 -25.88 -12.14
C VAL A 325 16.33 -26.44 -12.41
N THR A 326 16.43 -27.38 -13.37
CA THR A 326 17.69 -28.05 -13.73
C THR A 326 18.66 -27.09 -14.40
N ALA A 327 18.18 -26.25 -15.32
CA ALA A 327 18.98 -25.16 -15.89
C ALA A 327 19.41 -24.15 -14.81
N GLY A 328 18.52 -23.87 -13.84
CA GLY A 328 18.71 -22.86 -12.80
C GLY A 328 19.57 -23.16 -11.59
N GLY A 329 20.37 -24.23 -11.61
CA GLY A 329 21.14 -24.64 -10.44
C GLY A 329 20.28 -24.93 -9.21
N GLY A 330 19.03 -25.37 -9.42
CA GLY A 330 18.08 -25.73 -8.34
C GLY A 330 17.07 -24.65 -7.95
N SER A 331 17.10 -23.45 -8.55
CA SER A 331 16.14 -22.37 -8.27
C SER A 331 15.38 -21.91 -9.51
N LEU A 332 14.05 -22.01 -9.46
CA LEU A 332 13.15 -21.48 -10.51
C LEU A 332 13.24 -19.95 -10.64
N LEU A 333 13.54 -19.24 -9.57
CA LEU A 333 13.71 -17.79 -9.58
C LEU A 333 15.03 -17.35 -10.23
N VAL A 334 16.09 -18.15 -10.06
CA VAL A 334 17.45 -17.83 -10.54
C VAL A 334 17.72 -18.35 -11.95
N GLY A 335 17.20 -19.53 -12.29
CA GLY A 335 17.34 -20.13 -13.62
C GLY A 335 16.24 -19.86 -14.63
N GLY A 336 15.08 -19.41 -14.16
CA GLY A 336 13.93 -19.21 -15.02
C GLY A 336 13.91 -17.86 -15.75
N ARG A 337 14.82 -16.94 -15.41
CA ARG A 337 14.70 -15.52 -15.76
C ARG A 337 15.98 -14.94 -16.38
N PRO A 338 16.04 -14.80 -17.72
CA PRO A 338 17.20 -14.23 -18.39
C PRO A 338 17.52 -12.81 -17.91
N GLU A 339 16.53 -12.04 -17.48
CA GLU A 339 16.67 -10.62 -17.15
C GLU A 339 17.44 -10.37 -15.85
N MET A 340 17.29 -11.27 -14.88
CA MET A 340 18.08 -11.20 -13.65
C MET A 340 19.55 -11.50 -13.92
N GLN A 341 19.85 -12.45 -14.83
CA GLN A 341 21.22 -12.78 -15.21
C GLN A 341 21.87 -11.66 -16.04
N ALA A 342 21.08 -11.02 -16.91
CA ALA A 342 21.50 -9.79 -17.58
C ALA A 342 21.87 -8.72 -16.56
N THR A 343 21.00 -8.44 -15.60
CA THR A 343 21.24 -7.45 -14.53
C THR A 343 22.53 -7.75 -13.76
N ILE A 344 22.70 -9.00 -13.29
CA ILE A 344 23.90 -9.43 -12.54
C ILE A 344 25.18 -9.25 -13.36
N SER A 345 25.10 -9.39 -14.68
CA SER A 345 26.27 -9.27 -15.57
C SER A 345 26.58 -7.82 -15.96
N LEU A 346 25.55 -6.98 -16.11
CA LEU A 346 25.69 -5.57 -16.50
C LEU A 346 26.06 -4.65 -15.32
N VAL A 347 25.65 -4.99 -14.10
CA VAL A 347 25.95 -4.14 -12.92
C VAL A 347 27.45 -3.97 -12.67
N PRO A 348 28.28 -5.03 -12.72
CA PRO A 348 29.72 -4.89 -12.54
C PRO A 348 30.43 -4.09 -13.64
N SER A 349 29.95 -4.15 -14.89
CA SER A 349 30.54 -3.38 -16.00
C SER A 349 30.15 -1.91 -15.95
N GLN A 350 28.91 -1.62 -15.57
CA GLN A 350 28.35 -0.27 -15.61
C GLN A 350 27.69 0.11 -14.28
N PRO A 351 28.41 0.17 -13.16
CA PRO A 351 27.81 0.28 -11.81
C PRO A 351 26.94 1.53 -11.62
N TRP A 352 27.25 2.61 -12.33
CA TRP A 352 26.51 3.87 -12.28
C TRP A 352 25.24 3.88 -13.13
N GLY A 353 24.95 2.82 -13.88
CA GLY A 353 23.86 2.77 -14.86
C GLY A 353 24.25 3.37 -16.21
N PHE A 354 23.33 3.27 -17.17
CA PHE A 354 23.54 3.68 -18.57
C PHE A 354 23.07 5.11 -18.83
N GLY A 355 22.08 5.57 -18.07
CA GLY A 355 21.49 6.90 -18.20
C GLY A 355 20.14 6.88 -18.90
N LEU A 356 19.44 8.00 -18.78
CA LEU A 356 18.08 8.12 -19.28
C LEU A 356 18.06 8.08 -20.81
N GLY A 357 17.36 7.11 -21.39
CA GLY A 357 17.26 6.95 -22.85
C GLY A 357 18.47 6.26 -23.51
N ALA A 358 19.37 5.67 -22.73
CA ALA A 358 20.51 4.95 -23.28
C ALA A 358 20.06 3.73 -24.09
N VAL A 359 20.62 3.60 -25.29
CA VAL A 359 20.44 2.47 -26.19
C VAL A 359 21.58 1.46 -25.95
N PRO A 360 21.29 0.16 -25.74
CA PRO A 360 22.33 -0.82 -25.51
C PRO A 360 23.22 -0.97 -26.75
N ASN A 361 24.52 -1.08 -26.54
CA ASN A 361 25.48 -1.38 -27.60
C ASN A 361 25.72 -2.91 -27.70
N GLN A 362 26.54 -3.33 -28.67
CA GLN A 362 26.82 -4.75 -28.87
C GLN A 362 27.53 -5.40 -27.68
N GLU A 363 28.38 -4.65 -26.97
CA GLU A 363 29.11 -5.14 -25.79
C GLU A 363 28.16 -5.45 -24.64
N ASP A 364 27.19 -4.55 -24.37
CA ASP A 364 26.17 -4.76 -23.34
C ASP A 364 25.37 -6.04 -23.61
N VAL A 365 24.91 -6.20 -24.86
CA VAL A 365 24.13 -7.37 -25.27
C VAL A 365 24.96 -8.65 -25.13
N LEU A 366 26.22 -8.65 -25.59
CA LEU A 366 27.10 -9.80 -25.46
C LEU A 366 27.37 -10.16 -24.00
N LEU A 367 27.61 -9.17 -23.15
CA LEU A 367 27.86 -9.39 -21.72
C LEU A 367 26.64 -10.00 -21.03
N ALA A 368 25.45 -9.47 -21.30
CA ALA A 368 24.20 -10.03 -20.80
C ALA A 368 23.98 -11.47 -21.27
N LYS A 369 24.21 -11.74 -22.56
CA LYS A 369 24.08 -13.09 -23.15
C LYS A 369 25.09 -14.08 -22.56
N GLN A 370 26.33 -13.65 -22.30
CA GLN A 370 27.33 -14.47 -21.61
C GLN A 370 26.91 -14.82 -20.18
N GLY A 371 26.32 -13.86 -19.47
CA GLY A 371 25.71 -14.10 -18.15
C GLY A 371 24.64 -15.19 -18.16
N MET A 372 23.70 -15.10 -19.10
CA MET A 372 22.64 -16.09 -19.28
C MET A 372 23.21 -17.47 -19.63
N ALA A 373 24.18 -17.54 -20.54
CA ALA A 373 24.79 -18.79 -20.96
C ALA A 373 25.53 -19.51 -19.81
N LYS A 374 26.14 -18.77 -18.87
CA LYS A 374 26.83 -19.33 -17.69
C LYS A 374 25.90 -20.14 -16.78
N VAL A 375 24.60 -19.85 -16.79
CA VAL A 375 23.59 -20.58 -16.03
C VAL A 375 22.67 -21.42 -16.91
N GLY A 376 23.13 -21.80 -18.12
CA GLY A 376 22.40 -22.70 -19.01
C GLY A 376 21.15 -22.10 -19.67
N ILE A 377 20.91 -20.79 -19.56
CA ILE A 377 19.82 -20.10 -20.26
C ILE A 377 20.29 -19.82 -21.70
N GLN A 378 19.50 -20.24 -22.71
CA GLN A 378 19.80 -19.99 -24.11
C GLN A 378 19.58 -18.51 -24.47
N PRO A 379 20.64 -17.74 -24.79
CA PRO A 379 20.53 -16.30 -24.99
C PRO A 379 20.21 -15.89 -26.43
N GLY A 380 20.39 -16.79 -27.40
CA GLY A 380 20.16 -16.54 -28.83
C GLY A 380 18.70 -16.70 -29.21
N ASN A 381 17.82 -15.85 -28.67
CA ASN A 381 16.39 -15.89 -28.95
C ASN A 381 15.84 -14.47 -29.18
N GLY A 382 14.70 -14.37 -29.87
CA GLY A 382 14.09 -13.08 -30.20
C GLY A 382 13.61 -12.28 -28.98
N TYR A 383 13.40 -12.92 -27.82
CA TYR A 383 13.06 -12.21 -26.59
C TYR A 383 14.24 -11.37 -26.09
N VAL A 384 15.44 -11.94 -26.02
CA VAL A 384 16.63 -11.19 -25.62
C VAL A 384 16.96 -10.10 -26.64
N ASP A 385 16.93 -10.43 -27.93
CA ASP A 385 17.39 -9.52 -28.99
C ASP A 385 16.40 -8.40 -29.33
N HIS A 386 15.09 -8.63 -29.18
CA HIS A 386 14.08 -7.64 -29.57
C HIS A 386 13.35 -7.02 -28.39
N TYR A 387 13.12 -7.78 -27.31
CA TYR A 387 12.39 -7.26 -26.15
C TYR A 387 13.34 -6.65 -25.12
N MET A 388 14.34 -7.41 -24.65
CA MET A 388 15.25 -6.91 -23.61
C MET A 388 16.23 -5.84 -24.11
N PHE A 389 16.70 -5.98 -25.36
CA PHE A 389 17.77 -5.13 -25.91
C PHE A 389 17.47 -4.56 -27.31
N GLY A 390 16.21 -4.61 -27.76
CA GLY A 390 15.78 -4.12 -29.07
C GLY A 390 15.67 -2.60 -29.16
N GLY A 391 16.71 -1.87 -28.77
CA GLY A 391 16.76 -0.39 -28.79
C GLY A 391 16.58 0.29 -27.44
N HIS A 392 16.39 -0.48 -26.37
CA HIS A 392 16.35 -0.03 -24.97
C HIS A 392 16.82 -1.16 -24.07
N ILE A 393 17.07 -0.87 -22.79
CA ILE A 393 17.43 -1.88 -21.78
C ILE A 393 16.18 -2.16 -20.94
N GLU A 394 15.61 -3.35 -21.08
CA GLU A 394 14.46 -3.84 -20.31
C GLU A 394 14.87 -5.09 -19.53
N LEU A 395 15.00 -4.94 -18.21
CA LEU A 395 15.45 -5.96 -17.28
C LEU A 395 14.26 -6.55 -16.49
N HIS A 396 13.03 -6.16 -16.82
CA HIS A 396 11.79 -6.73 -16.29
C HIS A 396 11.78 -6.75 -14.76
N SER A 397 12.29 -5.65 -14.18
CA SER A 397 12.42 -5.40 -12.75
C SER A 397 12.52 -3.89 -12.57
N ILE A 398 11.50 -3.25 -11.99
CA ILE A 398 11.48 -1.79 -11.82
C ILE A 398 12.77 -1.28 -11.16
N ILE A 399 13.32 -1.98 -10.16
CA ILE A 399 14.59 -1.58 -9.53
C ILE A 399 15.75 -1.65 -10.53
N ALA A 400 15.85 -2.72 -11.32
CA ALA A 400 16.91 -2.88 -12.31
C ALA A 400 16.75 -1.90 -13.47
N ASP A 401 15.53 -1.64 -13.94
CA ASP A 401 15.22 -0.68 -15.01
C ASP A 401 15.50 0.76 -14.56
N LEU A 402 15.15 1.09 -13.30
CA LEU A 402 15.52 2.36 -12.68
C LEU A 402 17.02 2.46 -12.48
N TRP A 403 17.71 1.37 -12.16
CA TRP A 403 19.17 1.36 -12.13
C TRP A 403 19.76 1.62 -13.52
N ALA A 404 19.27 0.94 -14.54
CA ALA A 404 19.75 1.11 -15.91
C ALA A 404 19.55 2.56 -16.38
N SER A 405 18.37 3.13 -16.13
CA SER A 405 17.98 4.47 -16.60
C SER A 405 18.45 5.63 -15.70
N CYS A 406 18.53 5.41 -14.38
CA CYS A 406 18.74 6.46 -13.38
C CYS A 406 19.90 6.14 -12.40
N GLY A 407 20.67 5.09 -12.68
CA GLY A 407 21.83 4.68 -11.90
C GLY A 407 21.50 4.20 -10.50
N VAL A 408 22.52 4.20 -9.64
CA VAL A 408 22.40 3.77 -8.23
C VAL A 408 21.32 4.56 -7.48
N VAL A 409 21.09 5.82 -7.85
CA VAL A 409 20.03 6.66 -7.28
C VAL A 409 18.64 6.12 -7.65
N GLY A 410 18.44 5.70 -8.90
CA GLY A 410 17.23 5.01 -9.34
C GLY A 410 16.99 3.69 -8.62
N ALA A 411 18.03 2.86 -8.48
CA ALA A 411 17.96 1.61 -7.72
C ALA A 411 17.52 1.88 -6.27
N ALA A 412 18.15 2.87 -5.62
CA ALA A 412 17.84 3.27 -4.26
C ALA A 412 16.42 3.83 -4.12
N PHE A 413 15.91 4.54 -5.13
CA PHE A 413 14.52 4.98 -5.18
C PHE A 413 13.55 3.78 -5.21
N GLY A 414 13.81 2.78 -6.05
CA GLY A 414 13.04 1.53 -6.08
C GLY A 414 13.04 0.80 -4.73
N LEU A 415 14.21 0.69 -4.09
CA LEU A 415 14.35 0.10 -2.75
C LEU A 415 13.63 0.91 -1.67
N ALA A 416 13.62 2.24 -1.75
CA ALA A 416 12.89 3.10 -0.83
C ALA A 416 11.37 2.90 -0.94
N MET A 417 10.84 2.71 -2.15
CA MET A 417 9.43 2.36 -2.35
C MET A 417 9.11 1.01 -1.71
N ALA A 418 9.94 -0.02 -1.94
CA ALA A 418 9.78 -1.34 -1.32
C ALA A 418 9.77 -1.23 0.21
N PHE A 419 10.73 -0.50 0.78
CA PHE A 419 10.82 -0.29 2.22
C PHE A 419 9.55 0.36 2.80
N LEU A 420 9.04 1.41 2.16
CA LEU A 420 7.84 2.12 2.64
C LEU A 420 6.57 1.27 2.55
N LEU A 421 6.42 0.49 1.47
CA LEU A 421 5.31 -0.45 1.31
C LEU A 421 5.33 -1.51 2.41
N LEU A 422 6.51 -2.10 2.68
CA LEU A 422 6.68 -3.11 3.71
C LEU A 422 6.53 -2.55 5.13
N ASP A 423 7.08 -1.37 5.42
CA ASP A 423 6.92 -0.70 6.73
C ASP A 423 5.43 -0.40 7.02
N ALA A 424 4.71 0.13 6.02
CA ALA A 424 3.29 0.40 6.15
C ALA A 424 2.47 -0.88 6.40
N LEU A 425 2.71 -1.92 5.60
CA LEU A 425 2.04 -3.21 5.75
C LEU A 425 2.34 -3.83 7.12
N LEU A 426 3.59 -3.81 7.56
CA LEU A 426 4.00 -4.39 8.83
C LEU A 426 3.39 -3.64 10.02
N ALA A 427 3.32 -2.31 9.96
CA ALA A 427 2.69 -1.50 10.99
C ALA A 427 1.20 -1.84 11.16
N ASP A 428 0.49 -2.03 10.05
CA ASP A 428 -0.93 -2.39 10.05
C ASP A 428 -1.16 -3.87 10.41
N ALA A 429 -0.32 -4.79 9.95
CA ALA A 429 -0.40 -6.21 10.25
C ALA A 429 -0.18 -6.50 11.74
N VAL A 430 0.84 -5.88 12.35
CA VAL A 430 1.08 -6.00 13.80
C VAL A 430 -0.08 -5.43 14.62
N SER A 431 -0.73 -4.38 14.09
CA SER A 431 -1.93 -3.80 14.71
C SER A 431 -3.21 -4.58 14.40
N ARG A 432 -3.14 -5.64 13.58
CA ARG A 432 -4.27 -6.41 13.05
C ARG A 432 -5.33 -5.54 12.38
N ARG A 433 -4.86 -4.56 11.59
CA ARG A 433 -5.68 -3.59 10.85
C ARG A 433 -5.38 -3.57 9.37
N ALA A 434 -4.55 -4.49 8.88
CA ALA A 434 -4.20 -4.56 7.47
C ALA A 434 -5.46 -4.90 6.67
N SER A 435 -5.82 -4.05 5.71
CA SER A 435 -6.91 -4.33 4.78
C SER A 435 -6.47 -5.34 3.72
N ALA A 436 -7.40 -6.15 3.21
CA ALA A 436 -7.11 -7.07 2.11
C ALA A 436 -6.53 -6.33 0.89
N GLN A 437 -7.07 -5.15 0.58
CA GLN A 437 -6.56 -4.27 -0.49
C GLN A 437 -5.08 -3.95 -0.29
N SER A 438 -4.68 -3.56 0.93
CA SER A 438 -3.30 -3.19 1.22
C SER A 438 -2.36 -4.39 1.16
N VAL A 439 -2.75 -5.54 1.71
CA VAL A 439 -1.90 -6.73 1.71
C VAL A 439 -1.67 -7.22 0.27
N PHE A 440 -2.73 -7.31 -0.53
CA PHE A 440 -2.65 -7.74 -1.92
C PHE A 440 -1.75 -6.81 -2.75
N TRP A 441 -2.04 -5.50 -2.75
CA TRP A 441 -1.31 -4.56 -3.58
C TRP A 441 0.12 -4.31 -3.12
N VAL A 442 0.43 -4.39 -1.83
CA VAL A 442 1.82 -4.35 -1.35
C VAL A 442 2.58 -5.59 -1.82
N ALA A 443 1.99 -6.79 -1.71
CA ALA A 443 2.63 -8.01 -2.19
C ALA A 443 2.90 -7.96 -3.70
N SER A 444 1.91 -7.55 -4.50
CA SER A 444 2.04 -7.37 -5.94
C SER A 444 3.09 -6.31 -6.29
N ALA A 445 3.08 -5.16 -5.63
CA ALA A 445 4.03 -4.08 -5.90
C ALA A 445 5.47 -4.47 -5.54
N VAL A 446 5.69 -5.18 -4.43
CA VAL A 446 7.03 -5.69 -4.08
C VAL A 446 7.51 -6.71 -5.10
N TRP A 447 6.60 -7.55 -5.62
CA TRP A 447 6.92 -8.42 -6.74
C TRP A 447 7.31 -7.61 -7.97
N PHE A 448 6.49 -6.66 -8.42
CA PHE A 448 6.81 -5.83 -9.59
C PHE A 448 8.13 -5.05 -9.43
N LEU A 449 8.42 -4.58 -8.22
CA LEU A 449 9.70 -3.90 -7.93
C LEU A 449 10.91 -4.78 -8.22
N GLY A 450 10.82 -6.08 -7.90
CA GLY A 450 11.89 -7.04 -8.18
C GLY A 450 11.81 -7.68 -9.56
N PHE A 451 10.64 -7.73 -10.19
CA PHE A 451 10.32 -8.74 -11.19
C PHE A 451 9.33 -8.31 -12.29
N GLY A 452 8.87 -7.05 -12.33
CA GLY A 452 7.98 -6.52 -13.36
C GLY A 452 8.60 -5.34 -14.13
N PRO A 453 8.18 -5.08 -15.39
CA PRO A 453 8.69 -3.97 -16.19
C PRO A 453 8.37 -2.61 -15.59
N LEU A 454 9.30 -1.67 -15.76
CA LEU A 454 9.11 -0.27 -15.37
C LEU A 454 7.83 0.34 -15.97
N TYR A 455 7.64 0.24 -17.28
CA TYR A 455 6.60 0.98 -17.97
C TYR A 455 5.19 0.53 -17.59
N THR A 456 4.96 -0.79 -17.50
CA THR A 456 3.64 -1.36 -17.27
C THR A 456 3.28 -1.49 -15.80
N ASN A 457 4.25 -1.67 -14.90
CA ASN A 457 3.97 -1.91 -13.48
C ASN A 457 4.29 -0.74 -12.54
N MET A 458 4.94 0.34 -12.99
CA MET A 458 5.10 1.52 -12.14
C MET A 458 3.76 2.15 -11.71
N PRO A 459 2.71 2.25 -12.56
CA PRO A 459 1.39 2.71 -12.12
C PRO A 459 0.77 1.85 -11.00
N ASP A 460 0.99 0.54 -11.06
CA ASP A 460 0.55 -0.43 -10.04
C ASP A 460 1.25 -0.19 -8.69
N VAL A 461 2.56 0.07 -8.71
CA VAL A 461 3.33 0.45 -7.52
C VAL A 461 2.83 1.78 -6.95
N ALA A 462 2.53 2.76 -7.80
CA ALA A 462 1.96 4.04 -7.37
C ALA A 462 0.59 3.87 -6.68
N PHE A 463 -0.27 3.01 -7.24
CA PHE A 463 -1.55 2.66 -6.61
C PHE A 463 -1.36 1.96 -5.26
N ALA A 464 -0.44 0.99 -5.17
CA ALA A 464 -0.11 0.30 -3.93
C ALA A 464 0.37 1.26 -2.83
N LEU A 465 1.23 2.24 -3.19
CA LEU A 465 1.65 3.31 -2.27
C LEU A 465 0.45 4.14 -1.78
N ALA A 466 -0.46 4.53 -2.66
CA ALA A 466 -1.64 5.31 -2.28
C ALA A 466 -2.58 4.58 -1.32
N VAL A 467 -2.71 3.25 -1.49
CA VAL A 467 -3.47 2.36 -0.60
C VAL A 467 -2.75 2.20 0.75
N ALA A 468 -1.46 1.89 0.74
CA ALA A 468 -0.71 1.47 1.92
C ALA A 468 -0.27 2.62 2.83
N LEU A 469 0.15 3.76 2.28
CA LEU A 469 0.78 4.82 3.08
C LEU A 469 -0.15 5.32 4.20
N THR A 470 0.39 5.42 5.40
CA THR A 470 -0.37 5.79 6.61
C THR A 470 -0.33 7.30 6.86
N PRO A 471 -1.41 7.91 7.41
CA PRO A 471 -1.39 9.31 7.79
C PRO A 471 -0.27 9.62 8.79
N ALA A 472 0.46 10.71 8.56
CA ALA A 472 1.46 11.22 9.49
C ALA A 472 0.76 11.72 10.77
N VAL A 473 1.16 11.20 11.92
CA VAL A 473 0.69 11.71 13.21
C VAL A 473 1.25 13.13 13.38
N VAL A 474 0.40 14.14 13.24
CA VAL A 474 0.77 15.51 13.57
C VAL A 474 0.93 15.58 15.08
N ALA A 475 2.18 15.56 15.56
CA ALA A 475 2.48 15.86 16.94
C ALA A 475 1.95 17.28 17.23
N HIS A 476 0.81 17.37 17.92
CA HIS A 476 0.35 18.64 18.46
C HIS A 476 1.44 19.11 19.42
N ARG A 477 2.24 20.11 19.01
CA ARG A 477 3.11 20.86 19.91
C ARG A 477 2.22 21.32 21.06
N ARG A 478 2.38 20.68 22.21
CA ARG A 478 1.81 21.08 23.48
C ARG A 478 2.36 22.48 23.74
N ARG A 479 1.62 23.51 23.34
CA ARG A 479 1.92 24.89 23.70
C ARG A 479 1.81 24.90 25.22
N LYS A 480 2.95 24.88 25.93
CA LYS A 480 2.98 25.09 27.38
C LYS A 480 2.28 26.43 27.59
N ARG A 481 1.03 26.39 28.09
CA ARG A 481 0.39 27.55 28.70
C ARG A 481 1.27 27.83 29.91
N THR A 482 2.19 28.77 29.77
CA THR A 482 2.82 29.43 30.90
C THR A 482 1.67 30.07 31.66
N THR A 483 1.20 29.39 32.70
CA THR A 483 0.42 29.98 33.76
C THR A 483 1.29 31.08 34.36
N SER A 484 1.09 32.31 33.91
CA SER A 484 1.50 33.49 34.64
C SER A 484 0.85 33.40 36.02
N TRP A 485 1.68 33.15 37.00
CA TRP A 485 1.36 33.18 38.41
C TRP A 485 0.94 34.62 38.75
N SER A 486 -0.31 34.82 39.16
CA SER A 486 -0.73 36.06 39.83
C SER A 486 -0.55 35.85 41.34
N PRO A 487 0.29 36.64 42.04
CA PRO A 487 0.30 36.60 43.49
C PRO A 487 -0.96 37.26 44.06
N LEU A 488 -1.57 36.57 45.00
CA LEU A 488 -2.71 37.01 45.81
C LEU A 488 -2.27 38.01 46.89
N HIS A 489 -3.17 38.97 47.14
CA HIS A 489 -3.43 39.72 48.37
C HIS A 489 -2.47 40.83 48.85
N THR A 490 -3.01 42.05 48.87
CA THR A 490 -2.94 42.95 50.04
C THR A 490 -4.32 43.56 50.29
N THR A 491 -4.98 43.16 51.37
CA THR A 491 -6.07 43.90 52.02
C THR A 491 -5.50 45.10 52.78
N PRO A 492 -6.20 46.24 52.87
CA PRO A 492 -5.74 47.41 53.60
C PRO A 492 -6.00 47.26 55.10
N PRO A 493 -5.20 47.88 55.99
CA PRO A 493 -5.55 47.97 57.39
C PRO A 493 -6.64 49.04 57.58
N LEU A 494 -7.68 48.67 58.33
CA LEU A 494 -8.53 49.62 59.04
C LEU A 494 -7.71 50.23 60.17
N ASN A 495 -7.80 51.54 60.34
CA ASN A 495 -7.59 52.19 61.63
C ASN A 495 -8.66 53.28 61.81
N PRO A 496 -9.08 53.56 63.06
CA PRO A 496 -10.09 54.57 63.39
C PRO A 496 -9.64 56.00 63.08
#